data_AF-A0A966T502-F1
#
_entry.id   AF-A0A966T502-F1
#
_cell.length_a   1.000
_cell.length_b   1.000
_cell.length_c   1.000
_cell.angle_alpha   90.00
_cell.angle_beta   90.00
_cell.angle_gamma   90.00
#
_symmetry.space_group_name_H-M   'P 1'
#
loop_
_entity.id
_entity.type
_entity.pdbx_description
1 polymer ?
#
loop_
_entity_poly.entity_id
_entity_poly.type
_entity_poly.pdbx_seq_one_letter_code
_entity_poly.pdbx_strand_id
1 'polypeptide(L)' 'MTSPLPFSRADAITRDLANPLRAFRERFHLHPGTIYMDGNSLGPLSHDAEEAILAAVQSWKTHGIDGWTQGERP' A
#
# COMPACT_ATOMS: atom_id res chain seq x y z
N MET A 1 -12.82 16.93 36.40
CA MET A 1 -13.82 16.27 35.53
C MET A 1 -13.37 16.48 34.10
N THR A 2 -12.89 15.43 33.42
CA THR A 2 -12.53 15.52 32.00
C THR A 2 -13.81 15.55 31.18
N SER A 3 -14.03 16.63 30.43
CA SER A 3 -15.08 16.70 29.41
C SER A 3 -14.97 15.48 28.49
N PRO A 4 -16.08 14.84 28.06
CA PRO A 4 -15.99 13.76 27.09
C PRO A 4 -15.26 14.25 25.84
N LEU A 5 -14.41 13.38 25.30
CA LEU A 5 -13.72 13.66 24.04
C LEU A 5 -14.77 13.99 22.97
N PRO A 6 -14.53 15.00 22.13
CA PRO A 6 -15.53 15.48 21.17
C PRO A 6 -15.88 14.45 20.08
N PHE A 7 -15.19 13.30 20.04
CA PHE A 7 -15.39 12.25 19.06
C PHE A 7 -15.39 10.87 19.71
N SER A 8 -16.34 10.04 19.29
CA SER A 8 -16.52 8.65 19.67
C SER A 8 -15.94 7.69 18.62
N ARG A 9 -15.89 6.39 18.96
CA ARG A 9 -15.55 5.33 17.99
C ARG A 9 -16.52 5.28 16.81
N ALA A 10 -17.80 5.59 17.04
CA ALA A 10 -18.81 5.59 15.97
C ALA A 10 -18.54 6.71 14.94
N ASP A 11 -18.03 7.85 15.40
CA ASP A 11 -17.64 8.96 14.52
C ASP A 11 -16.47 8.58 13.61
N ALA A 12 -15.48 7.85 14.13
CA ALA A 12 -14.37 7.34 13.32
C ALA A 12 -14.84 6.36 12.25
N ILE A 13 -15.69 5.39 12.60
CA ILE A 13 -16.26 4.42 11.64
C ILE A 13 -17.04 5.12 10.54
N THR A 14 -17.84 6.13 10.89
CA THR A 14 -18.62 6.92 9.92
C THR A 14 -17.71 7.60 8.91
N ARG A 15 -16.59 8.19 9.38
CA ARG A 15 -15.60 8.83 8.51
C ARG A 15 -14.86 7.82 7.63
N ASP A 16 -14.53 6.64 8.16
CA ASP A 16 -13.90 5.57 7.38
C ASP A 16 -14.80 5.06 6.25
N LEU A 17 -16.10 4.92 6.51
CA LEU A 17 -17.09 4.50 5.51
C LEU A 17 -17.32 5.57 4.43
N ALA A 18 -17.32 6.85 4.81
CA ALA A 18 -17.50 7.97 3.89
C ALA A 18 -16.23 8.33 3.09
N ASN A 19 -15.08 7.75 3.43
CA ASN A 19 -13.81 8.09 2.78
C ASN A 19 -13.75 7.54 1.34
N PRO A 20 -13.70 8.40 0.29
CA PRO A 20 -13.64 7.94 -1.10
C PRO A 20 -12.34 7.17 -1.42
N LEU A 21 -11.30 7.31 -0.59
CA LEU A 21 -10.02 6.62 -0.76
C LEU A 21 -9.94 5.29 0.00
N ARG A 22 -11.01 4.87 0.70
CA ARG A 22 -10.99 3.66 1.55
C ARG A 22 -10.51 2.41 0.82
N ALA A 23 -10.83 2.28 -0.47
CA ALA A 23 -10.47 1.12 -1.28
C ALA A 23 -8.95 1.01 -1.53
N PHE A 24 -8.21 2.11 -1.50
CA PHE A 24 -6.75 2.07 -1.70
C PHE A 24 -6.02 1.32 -0.59
N ARG A 25 -6.63 1.20 0.60
CA ARG A 25 -6.06 0.41 1.70
C ARG A 25 -5.79 -1.04 1.30
N GLU A 26 -6.64 -1.61 0.46
CA GLU A 26 -6.54 -3.00 -0.01
C GLU A 26 -5.38 -3.22 -0.99
N ARG A 27 -4.71 -2.15 -1.45
CA ARG A 27 -3.57 -2.23 -2.36
C ARG A 27 -2.21 -2.43 -1.65
N PHE A 28 -2.21 -2.52 -0.32
CA PHE A 28 -1.00 -2.59 0.48
C PHE A 28 -0.97 -3.85 1.36
N HIS A 29 0.23 -4.41 1.50
CA HIS A 29 0.52 -5.44 2.48
C HIS A 29 0.53 -4.85 3.88
N LEU A 30 -0.44 -5.25 4.69
CA LEU A 30 -0.60 -4.76 6.06
C LEU A 30 -0.58 -5.92 7.05
N HIS A 31 0.20 -5.77 8.12
CA HIS A 31 0.29 -6.77 9.17
C HIS A 31 -0.99 -6.75 10.02
N PRO A 32 -1.66 -7.90 10.23
CA PRO A 32 -2.82 -8.00 11.09
C PRO A 32 -2.54 -7.48 12.51
N GLY A 33 -3.52 -6.82 13.12
CA GLY A 33 -3.40 -6.29 14.48
C GLY A 33 -2.44 -5.11 14.66
N THR A 34 -1.85 -4.59 13.57
CA THR A 34 -0.87 -3.50 13.63
C THR A 34 -1.47 -2.18 13.17
N ILE A 35 -1.20 -1.11 13.91
CA ILE A 35 -1.48 0.28 13.51
C ILE A 35 -0.16 0.87 13.00
N TYR A 36 0.01 0.91 11.69
CA TYR A 36 1.24 1.39 11.06
C TYR A 36 1.19 2.91 10.87
N MET A 37 1.93 3.64 11.70
CA MET A 37 1.96 5.11 11.74
C MET A 37 3.30 5.73 11.32
N ASP A 38 4.24 4.93 10.80
CA ASP A 38 5.58 5.41 10.38
C ASP A 38 5.79 5.35 8.85
N GLY A 39 4.69 5.49 8.09
CA GLY A 39 4.71 5.50 6.63
C GLY A 39 5.48 6.67 6.01
N ASN A 40 5.79 7.70 6.80
CA ASN A 40 6.67 8.80 6.44
C ASN A 40 8.15 8.39 6.36
N SER A 41 8.56 7.33 7.06
CA SER A 41 9.93 6.79 6.98
C SER A 41 10.00 5.72 5.91
N LEU A 42 9.17 4.68 6.04
CA LEU A 42 9.07 3.59 5.08
C LEU A 42 7.61 3.27 4.84
N GLY A 43 7.14 3.43 3.60
CA GLY A 43 5.77 3.06 3.25
C GLY A 43 5.57 1.53 3.30
N PRO A 44 4.35 1.04 3.60
CA PRO A 44 4.03 -0.36 3.38
C PRO A 44 4.18 -0.71 1.90
N LEU A 45 4.60 -1.95 1.61
CA LEU A 45 4.72 -2.44 0.24
C LEU A 45 3.34 -2.49 -0.43
N SER A 46 3.21 -1.87 -1.59
CA SER A 46 2.01 -2.04 -2.43
C SER A 46 2.11 -3.30 -3.29
N HIS A 47 0.97 -3.91 -3.59
CA HIS A 47 0.91 -5.05 -4.52
C HIS A 47 1.48 -4.70 -5.90
N ASP A 48 1.19 -3.50 -6.41
CA ASP A 48 1.70 -3.02 -7.69
C ASP A 48 3.23 -2.88 -7.71
N ALA A 49 3.84 -2.40 -6.62
CA ALA A 49 5.29 -2.26 -6.53
C ALA A 49 5.96 -3.63 -6.49
N GLU A 50 5.39 -4.57 -5.74
CA GLU A 50 5.85 -5.96 -5.71
C GLU A 50 5.79 -6.59 -7.10
N GLU A 51 4.66 -6.47 -7.79
CA GLU A 51 4.47 -6.99 -9.15
C GLU A 51 5.50 -6.41 -10.13
N ALA A 52 5.71 -5.09 -10.10
CA ALA A 52 6.66 -4.42 -10.97
C ALA A 52 8.10 -4.90 -10.75
N ILE A 53 8.51 -5.06 -9.49
CA ILE A 53 9.84 -5.57 -9.14
C ILE A 53 10.01 -7.01 -9.62
N LEU A 54 9.01 -7.87 -9.38
CA LEU A 54 9.05 -9.26 -9.83
C LEU A 54 9.13 -9.35 -11.35
N ALA A 55 8.34 -8.54 -12.08
CA ALA A 55 8.40 -8.48 -13.54
C ALA A 55 9.79 -8.07 -14.05
N ALA A 56 10.42 -7.06 -13.44
CA ALA A 56 11.78 -6.63 -13.80
C ALA A 56 12.80 -7.77 -13.59
N VAL A 57 12.70 -8.50 -12.48
CA VAL A 57 13.57 -9.67 -12.21
C VAL A 57 13.37 -10.77 -13.26
N GLN A 58 12.13 -11.04 -13.67
CA GLN A 58 11.85 -12.04 -14.71
C GLN A 58 12.38 -11.61 -16.09
N SER A 59 12.20 -10.33 -16.46
CA SER A 59 12.77 -9.77 -17.69
C SER A 59 14.28 -9.95 -17.74
N TRP A 60 14.98 -9.61 -16.64
CA TRP A 60 16.43 -9.76 -16.56
C TRP A 60 16.88 -11.22 -16.69
N LYS A 61 16.21 -12.16 -16.01
CA LYS A 61 16.51 -13.60 -16.13
C LYS A 61 16.34 -14.13 -17.55
N THR A 62 15.35 -13.62 -18.27
CA THR A 62 14.96 -14.14 -19.60
C THR A 62 15.81 -13.53 -20.72
N HIS A 63 16.06 -12.22 -20.66
CA HIS A 63 16.63 -11.45 -21.76
C HIS A 63 18.04 -10.91 -21.48
N GLY A 64 18.53 -10.97 -20.23
CA GLY A 64 19.80 -10.36 -19.87
C GLY A 64 19.78 -8.84 -20.13
N ILE A 65 20.79 -8.32 -20.83
CA ILE A 65 20.87 -6.90 -21.19
C ILE A 65 19.73 -6.44 -22.09
N ASP A 66 19.17 -7.35 -22.91
CA ASP A 66 18.09 -7.00 -23.83
C ASP A 66 16.76 -6.75 -23.10
N GLY A 67 16.67 -7.12 -21.82
CA GLY A 67 15.48 -6.90 -20.97
C GLY A 67 15.09 -5.43 -20.81
N TRP A 68 16.02 -4.48 -21.04
CA TRP A 68 15.74 -3.04 -21.10
C TRP A 68 14.92 -2.62 -22.32
N THR A 69 14.78 -3.46 -23.34
CA THR A 69 14.06 -3.11 -24.58
C THR A 69 13.03 -4.15 -24.99
N GLN A 70 13.28 -5.42 -24.68
CA GLN A 70 12.42 -6.55 -25.04
C GLN A 70 11.51 -7.01 -23.89
N GLY A 71 11.65 -6.41 -22.70
CA GLY A 71 10.78 -6.70 -21.56
C GLY A 71 9.36 -6.21 -21.78
N GLU A 72 8.39 -6.83 -21.10
CA GLU A 72 6.96 -6.48 -21.17
C GLU A 72 6.67 -5.05 -20.64
N ARG A 73 7.56 -4.55 -19.78
CA ARG A 73 7.63 -3.15 -19.33
C ARG A 73 9.10 -2.70 -19.45
N PRO A 74 9.54 -2.27 -20.65
CA PRO A 74 10.93 -1.87 -20.90
C PRO A 74 11.30 -0.57 -20.19
#